data_AF-A0A1I8AUP7-F1
#
_entry.id   AF-A0A1I8AUP7-F1
#
_cell.length_a   1.000
_cell.length_b   1.000
_cell.length_c   1.000
_cell.angle_alpha   90.00
_cell.angle_beta   90.00
_cell.angle_gamma   90.00
#
_symmetry.space_group_name_H-M   'P 1'
#
loop_
_entity.id
_entity.type
_entity.pdbx_description
1 polymer ?
#
loop_
_entity_poly.entity_id
_entity_poly.type
_entity_poly.pdbx_seq_one_letter_code
_entity_poly.pdbx_strand_id
1 'polypeptide(L)'
;MPREQVWEMYGSFLIEYTMEIGWDELVRTMSPNLKGFLDNLDSLHYFIDHVVYKANLRGPSFRCEENEDGTITLHYFTGRPGLYPIVKGRPSLCPKRAL
;
A
#
# COMPACT_ATOMS: atom_id res chain seq x y z
N MET A 1 -8.34 -19.45 11.37
CA MET A 1 -7.60 -18.59 10.44
C MET A 1 -6.29 -18.18 11.10
N PRO A 2 -5.12 -18.45 10.50
CA PRO A 2 -3.83 -18.00 11.01
C PRO A 2 -3.74 -16.47 11.08
N ARG A 3 -2.98 -15.94 12.03
CA ARG A 3 -2.83 -14.48 12.23
C ARG A 3 -2.36 -13.75 10.96
N GLU A 4 -1.42 -14.35 10.24
CA GLU A 4 -0.89 -13.77 9.00
C GLU A 4 -1.97 -13.67 7.92
N GLN A 5 -2.83 -14.68 7.82
CA GLN A 5 -3.95 -14.68 6.88
C GLN A 5 -4.97 -13.58 7.20
N VAL A 6 -5.23 -13.31 8.47
CA VAL A 6 -6.09 -12.18 8.89
C VAL A 6 -5.49 -10.86 8.41
N TRP A 7 -4.19 -10.66 8.60
CA TRP A 7 -3.51 -9.41 8.20
C TRP A 7 -3.43 -9.25 6.68
N GLU A 8 -3.23 -10.34 5.93
CA GLU A 8 -3.31 -10.33 4.48
C GLU A 8 -4.72 -9.93 4.01
N MET A 9 -5.76 -10.54 4.56
CA MET A 9 -7.15 -10.17 4.22
C MET A 9 -7.45 -8.71 4.58
N TYR A 10 -6.94 -8.24 5.73
CA TYR A 10 -7.08 -6.84 6.13
C TYR A 10 -6.39 -5.88 5.17
N GLY A 11 -5.20 -6.23 4.65
CA GLY A 11 -4.52 -5.44 3.62
C GLY A 11 -5.37 -5.25 2.36
N SER A 12 -6.02 -6.33 1.90
CA SER A 12 -6.88 -6.29 0.70
C SER A 12 -8.09 -5.40 0.94
N PHE A 13 -8.76 -5.64 2.07
CA PHE A 13 -9.90 -4.86 2.50
C PHE A 13 -9.54 -3.37 2.66
N LEU A 14 -8.39 -3.04 3.23
CA LEU A 14 -7.99 -1.66 3.47
C LEU A 14 -7.90 -0.85 2.18
N ILE A 15 -7.35 -1.42 1.10
CA ILE A 15 -7.27 -0.74 -0.19
C ILE A 15 -8.66 -0.53 -0.79
N GLU A 16 -9.49 -1.57 -0.82
CA GLU A 16 -10.87 -1.51 -1.34
C GLU A 16 -11.70 -0.49 -0.56
N TYR A 17 -11.69 -0.58 0.77
CA TYR A 17 -12.39 0.34 1.65
C TYR A 17 -11.91 1.79 1.45
N THR A 18 -10.60 2.01 1.37
CA THR A 18 -10.02 3.36 1.14
C THR A 18 -10.54 3.97 -0.17
N MET A 19 -10.63 3.17 -1.23
CA MET A 19 -11.22 3.61 -2.49
C MET A 19 -12.72 3.92 -2.35
N GLU A 20 -13.48 3.14 -1.59
CA GLU A 20 -14.92 3.35 -1.40
C GLU A 20 -15.26 4.60 -0.56
N ILE A 21 -14.41 4.97 0.39
CA ILE A 21 -14.68 6.12 1.29
C ILE A 21 -14.18 7.46 0.75
N GLY A 22 -13.88 7.55 -0.55
CA GLY A 22 -13.60 8.82 -1.24
C GLY A 22 -12.11 9.18 -1.41
N TRP A 23 -11.19 8.22 -1.23
CA TRP A 23 -9.77 8.42 -1.55
C TRP A 23 -9.37 7.81 -2.90
N ASP A 24 -10.33 7.35 -3.70
CA ASP A 24 -10.07 6.69 -4.98
C ASP A 24 -9.31 7.58 -5.97
N GLU A 25 -9.66 8.86 -6.08
CA GLU A 25 -8.95 9.79 -6.96
C GLU A 25 -7.48 9.95 -6.55
N LEU A 26 -7.20 10.11 -5.24
CA LEU A 26 -5.82 10.18 -4.75
C LEU A 26 -5.07 8.87 -5.04
N VAL A 27 -5.65 7.72 -4.71
CA VAL A 27 -5.01 6.41 -4.88
C VAL A 27 -4.72 6.14 -6.36
N ARG A 28 -5.64 6.50 -7.27
CA ARG A 28 -5.48 6.31 -8.72
C ARG A 28 -4.44 7.25 -9.35
N THR A 29 -4.24 8.42 -8.78
CA THR A 29 -3.26 9.41 -9.29
C THR A 29 -1.83 9.14 -8.85
N MET A 30 -1.61 8.29 -7.84
CA MET A 30 -0.27 7.94 -7.37
C MET A 30 0.60 7.31 -8.47
N SER A 31 0.07 6.37 -9.25
CA SER A 31 0.78 5.79 -10.38
C SER A 31 -0.12 4.93 -11.26
N PRO A 32 0.13 4.85 -12.58
CA PRO A 32 -0.56 3.92 -13.47
C PRO A 32 -0.09 2.47 -13.34
N ASN A 33 0.99 2.20 -12.60
CA ASN A 33 1.55 0.87 -12.45
C ASN A 33 1.89 0.54 -10.99
N LEU A 34 2.11 -0.75 -10.75
CA LEU A 34 2.40 -1.29 -9.44
C LEU A 34 3.65 -0.68 -8.80
N LYS A 35 4.78 -0.72 -9.50
CA LYS A 35 6.05 -0.24 -8.96
C LYS A 35 5.95 1.22 -8.50
N GLY A 36 5.43 2.09 -9.38
CA GLY A 36 5.27 3.49 -9.06
C GLY A 36 4.24 3.72 -7.94
N PHE A 37 3.21 2.89 -7.82
CA PHE A 37 2.30 2.97 -6.67
C PHE A 37 3.04 2.70 -5.36
N LEU A 38 3.86 1.64 -5.33
CA LEU A 38 4.69 1.28 -4.17
C LEU A 38 5.72 2.36 -3.84
N ASP A 39 6.40 2.91 -4.85
CA ASP A 39 7.37 4.00 -4.69
C ASP A 39 6.74 5.28 -4.11
N ASN A 40 5.43 5.48 -4.30
CA ASN A 40 4.70 6.65 -3.79
C ASN A 40 4.07 6.44 -2.41
N LEU A 41 4.16 5.24 -1.81
CA LEU A 41 3.54 4.97 -0.51
C LEU A 41 4.14 5.83 0.62
N ASP A 42 5.43 6.12 0.60
CA ASP A 42 6.09 6.97 1.59
C ASP A 42 5.53 8.40 1.52
N SER A 43 5.39 8.93 0.31
CA SER A 43 4.77 10.24 0.06
C SER A 43 3.32 10.30 0.51
N LEU A 44 2.53 9.26 0.25
CA LEU A 44 1.15 9.17 0.72
C LEU A 44 1.07 9.20 2.25
N HIS A 45 1.88 8.38 2.94
CA HIS A 45 1.90 8.36 4.40
C HIS A 45 2.36 9.69 4.98
N TYR A 46 3.37 10.33 4.37
CA TYR A 46 3.82 11.66 4.76
C TYR A 46 2.69 12.70 4.64
N PHE A 47 1.95 12.70 3.51
CA PHE A 47 0.82 13.60 3.29
C PHE A 47 -0.30 13.39 4.32
N ILE A 48 -0.70 12.13 4.55
CA ILE A 48 -1.73 11.78 5.55
C ILE A 48 -1.32 12.26 6.94
N ASP A 49 -0.07 12.03 7.33
CA ASP A 49 0.43 12.43 8.64
C ASP A 49 0.56 13.94 8.79
N HIS A 50 1.31 14.60 7.89
CA HIS A 50 1.74 15.99 8.09
C HIS A 50 0.73 17.01 7.57
N VAL A 51 -0.11 16.64 6.60
CA VAL A 51 -1.04 17.57 5.95
C VAL A 51 -2.47 17.34 6.42
N VAL A 52 -2.95 16.09 6.37
CA VAL A 52 -4.36 15.75 6.61
C VAL A 52 -4.67 15.71 8.10
N TYR A 53 -3.95 14.91 8.87
CA TYR A 53 -4.29 14.66 10.28
C TYR A 53 -3.39 15.37 11.30
N LYS A 54 -2.16 15.74 10.94
CA LYS A 54 -1.16 16.36 11.84
C LYS A 54 -0.98 15.56 13.13
N ALA A 55 -0.85 14.24 12.99
CA ALA A 55 -1.00 13.29 14.11
C ALA A 55 0.32 12.64 14.56
N ASN A 56 1.46 13.00 13.97
CA ASN A 56 2.77 12.38 14.23
C ASN A 56 2.73 10.85 14.09
N LEU A 57 2.09 10.38 13.03
CA LEU A 57 1.95 8.97 12.70
C LEU A 57 3.31 8.37 12.36
N ARG A 58 3.64 7.25 13.02
CA ARG A 58 4.81 6.43 12.67
C ARG A 58 4.44 5.47 11.54
N GLY A 59 4.37 6.02 10.33
CA GLY A 59 4.17 5.27 9.09
C GLY A 59 5.32 4.28 8.81
N PRO A 60 5.05 3.22 8.03
CA PRO A 60 6.13 2.42 7.47
C PRO A 60 6.84 3.15 6.33
N SER A 61 7.96 2.61 5.88
CA SER A 61 8.66 3.05 4.66
C SER A 61 8.83 1.89 3.69
N PHE A 62 8.75 2.20 2.39
CA PHE A 62 8.79 1.27 1.28
C PHE A 62 9.88 1.66 0.29
N ARG A 63 10.64 0.68 -0.17
CA ARG A 63 11.58 0.84 -1.29
C ARG A 63 11.42 -0.32 -2.26
N CYS A 64 11.21 -0.02 -3.53
CA CYS A 64 11.17 -1.02 -4.58
C CYS A 64 12.47 -1.09 -5.36
N GLU A 65 12.89 -2.32 -5.65
CA GLU A 65 13.99 -2.64 -6.55
C GLU A 65 13.44 -3.54 -7.65
N GLU A 66 13.68 -3.15 -8.90
CA GLU A 66 13.32 -3.95 -10.07
C GLU A 66 14.50 -4.85 -10.42
N ASN A 67 14.24 -6.14 -10.52
CA ASN A 67 15.24 -7.16 -10.81
C ASN A 67 15.35 -7.37 -12.33
N GLU A 68 16.47 -7.94 -12.79
CA GLU A 68 16.72 -8.19 -14.22
C GLU A 68 15.69 -9.12 -14.87
N ASP A 69 15.03 -9.97 -14.08
CA ASP A 69 13.98 -10.89 -14.50
C ASP A 69 12.57 -10.25 -14.56
N GLY A 70 12.47 -8.95 -14.28
CA GLY A 70 11.22 -8.19 -14.26
C GLY A 70 10.41 -8.36 -12.98
N THR A 71 10.92 -9.08 -11.96
CA THR A 71 10.30 -9.12 -10.63
C THR A 71 10.61 -7.85 -9.84
N ILE A 72 9.80 -7.59 -8.80
CA ILE A 72 10.00 -6.45 -7.89
C ILE A 72 10.31 -6.98 -6.50
N THR A 73 11.47 -6.59 -5.96
CA THR A 73 11.79 -6.73 -4.55
C THR A 73 11.24 -5.53 -3.78
N LEU A 74 10.32 -5.77 -2.85
CA LEU A 74 9.80 -4.73 -1.96
C LEU A 74 10.48 -4.82 -0.59
N HIS A 75 11.25 -3.79 -0.25
CA HIS A 75 11.81 -3.60 1.08
C HIS A 75 10.80 -2.85 1.94
N TYR A 76 10.37 -3.48 3.04
CA TYR A 76 9.39 -2.93 3.97
C TYR A 76 10.04 -2.66 5.33
N PHE A 77 10.10 -1.39 5.71
CA PHE A 77 10.67 -0.94 6.97
C PHE A 77 9.57 -0.46 7.90
N THR A 78 9.52 -1.00 9.12
CA THR A 78 8.49 -0.62 10.10
C THR A 78 9.00 -0.73 11.52
N GLY A 79 8.56 0.19 12.38
CA GLY A 79 8.72 0.06 13.83
C GLY A 79 7.64 -0.82 14.49
N ARG A 80 6.69 -1.36 13.71
CA ARG A 80 5.56 -2.17 14.19
C ARG A 80 5.78 -3.65 13.83
N PRO A 81 6.29 -4.48 14.76
CA PRO A 81 6.59 -5.88 14.45
C PRO A 81 5.30 -6.68 14.14
N GLY A 82 5.41 -7.62 13.20
CA GLY A 82 4.33 -8.56 12.87
C GLY A 82 3.28 -8.07 11.87
N LEU A 83 3.41 -6.85 11.32
CA LEU A 83 2.46 -6.27 10.36
C LEU A 83 2.84 -6.46 8.88
N TYR A 84 4.00 -7.08 8.59
CA TYR A 84 4.40 -7.36 7.20
C TYR A 84 3.34 -8.07 6.35
N PRO A 85 2.44 -8.93 6.88
CA PRO A 85 1.46 -9.59 6.02
C PRO A 85 0.42 -8.64 5.42
N ILE A 86 0.18 -7.47 6.02
CA ILE A 86 -0.71 -6.43 5.46
C ILE A 86 -0.24 -6.02 4.05
N VAL A 87 1.07 -5.99 3.83
CA VAL A 87 1.66 -5.56 2.56
C VAL A 87 1.55 -6.65 1.48
N LYS A 88 1.45 -7.92 1.89
CA LYS A 88 1.27 -9.07 0.98
C LYS A 88 -0.15 -9.12 0.39
N GLY A 89 -1.14 -8.73 1.18
CA GLY A 89 -2.55 -8.74 0.79
C GLY A 89 -2.95 -7.60 -0.13
N ARG A 90 -2.20 -7.30 -1.19
CA ARG A 90 -2.64 -6.27 -2.15
C ARG A 90 -3.37 -6.96 -3.30
N PRO A 91 -4.61 -6.55 -3.64
CA PRO A 91 -5.22 -7.00 -4.88
C PRO A 91 -4.31 -6.56 -6.04
N SER A 92 -4.32 -7.32 -7.12
CA SER A 92 -3.81 -6.82 -8.39
C SER A 92 -4.48 -5.47 -8.67
N LEU A 93 -3.74 -4.36 -8.55
CA LEU A 93 -4.18 -3.01 -8.94
C LEU A 93 -4.49 -2.90 -10.44
N CYS A 94 -4.44 -4.01 -11.19
CA CYS A 94 -5.09 -4.08 -12.48
C CYS A 94 -6.56 -3.73 -12.29
N PRO A 95 -7.09 -2.71 -13.00
CA PRO A 95 -8.51 -2.50 -13.04
C PRO A 95 -9.13 -3.82 -13.50
N LYS A 96 -9.99 -4.42 -12.68
CA LYS A 96 -11.02 -5.29 -13.25
C LYS A 96 -11.75 -4.37 -14.23
N ARG A 97 -11.50 -4.55 -15.53
CA ARG A 97 -12.24 -3.87 -16.59
C ARG A 97 -13.72 -4.03 -16.24
N ALA A 98 -14.36 -2.94 -15.85
CA ALA A 98 -15.80 -2.86 -15.89
C ALA A 98 -16.16 -2.98 -17.37
N LEU A 99 -16.85 -4.07 -17.72
CA LEU A 99 -17.54 -4.23 -18.99
C LEU A 99 -18.65 -3.18 -19.10
#